data_AF-X1L8F5-F1
#
_entry.id   AF-X1L8F5-F1
#
_cell.length_a   1.000
_cell.length_b   1.000
_cell.length_c   1.000
_cell.angle_alpha   90.00
_cell.angle_beta   90.00
_cell.angle_gamma   90.00
#
_symmetry.space_group_name_H-M   'P 1'
#
loop_
_entity.id
_entity.type
_entity.pdbx_description
1 polymer ?
#
loop_
_entity_poly.entity_id
_entity_poly.type
_entity_poly.pdbx_seq_one_letter_code
_entity_poly.pdbx_strand_id
1 'polypeptide(L)'
;MLVLYVYASLPFLTELNARPHIEMLDQQPFLSVHGQPFIVMSIEDHRTTGFNGDVREEYFKTAKQLCANAITVTFRWSYFEKKEGQYDTTILRDIKITADKHDLKVVILWFGSNLGGHGNSAPEFILDDSITYIPYTRRDKSFATRIHGLRTNRIYCYSFDDKYKNHL
;
A
#
# COMPACT_ATOMS: atom_id res chain seq x y z
N MET A 1 30.90 -22.91 50.01
CA MET A 1 29.48 -22.58 49.75
C MET A 1 29.43 -21.83 48.43
N LEU A 2 29.07 -22.50 47.33
CA LEU A 2 29.09 -21.97 45.96
C LEU A 2 27.65 -21.61 45.56
N VAL A 3 27.41 -20.33 45.27
CA VAL A 3 26.11 -19.84 44.78
C VAL A 3 26.15 -19.86 43.25
N LEU A 4 25.40 -20.79 42.65
CA LEU A 4 25.15 -20.86 41.22
C LEU A 4 24.05 -19.86 40.86
N TYR A 5 24.40 -18.80 40.12
CA TYR A 5 23.42 -17.95 39.44
C TYR A 5 22.95 -18.65 38.17
N VAL A 6 21.71 -19.14 38.18
CA VAL A 6 21.03 -19.60 36.98
C VAL A 6 20.60 -18.37 36.18
N TYR A 7 21.31 -18.07 35.10
CA TYR A 7 20.82 -17.15 34.08
C TYR A 7 19.70 -17.85 33.32
N ALA A 8 18.45 -17.68 33.78
CA ALA A 8 17.29 -17.95 32.96
C ALA A 8 17.26 -16.86 31.87
N SER A 9 17.79 -17.18 30.69
CA SER A 9 17.60 -16.36 29.49
C SER A 9 16.10 -16.31 29.20
N LEU A 10 15.50 -15.13 29.34
CA LEU A 10 14.13 -14.84 28.90
C LEU A 10 14.16 -14.63 27.38
N PRO A 11 13.71 -15.60 26.54
CA PRO A 11 13.67 -15.43 25.08
C PRO A 11 12.62 -14.40 24.63
N PHE A 12 11.77 -13.94 25.56
CA PHE A 12 10.65 -13.06 25.29
C PHE A 12 11.06 -11.59 25.04
N LEU A 13 12.17 -11.13 25.62
CA LEU A 13 12.64 -9.75 25.43
C LEU A 13 13.29 -9.53 24.06
N THR A 14 13.85 -10.58 23.46
CA THR A 14 14.46 -10.52 22.12
C THR A 14 13.46 -10.37 20.98
N GLU A 15 12.23 -10.87 21.13
CA GLU A 15 11.24 -10.93 20.04
C GLU A 15 10.53 -9.59 19.80
N LEU A 16 10.37 -8.76 20.84
CA LEU A 16 9.83 -7.41 20.75
C LEU A 16 10.77 -6.47 19.97
N ASN A 17 12.09 -6.62 20.16
CA ASN A 17 13.11 -5.82 19.47
C ASN A 17 13.25 -6.18 17.98
N ALA A 18 12.68 -7.30 17.53
CA ALA A 18 12.82 -7.75 16.14
C ALA A 18 11.87 -7.03 15.17
N ARG A 19 10.71 -6.54 15.65
CA ARG A 19 9.68 -5.93 14.78
C ARG A 19 10.08 -4.52 14.37
N PRO A 20 9.80 -4.09 13.12
CA PRO A 20 9.98 -2.70 12.71
C PRO A 20 9.17 -1.75 13.59
N HIS A 21 9.81 -0.77 14.21
CA HIS A 21 9.14 0.25 15.01
C HIS A 21 9.94 1.55 15.01
N ILE A 22 9.29 2.66 15.35
CA ILE A 22 9.97 3.94 15.57
C ILE A 22 10.48 3.95 17.01
N GLU A 23 11.78 4.16 17.16
CA GLU A 23 12.48 4.31 18.44
C GLU A 23 13.01 5.74 18.57
N MET A 24 13.21 6.21 19.80
CA MET A 24 13.73 7.55 20.09
C MET A 24 15.14 7.44 20.68
N LEU A 25 16.11 8.11 20.06
CA LEU A 25 17.46 8.30 20.62
C LEU A 25 17.70 9.79 20.82
N ASP A 26 17.93 10.23 22.06
CA ASP A 26 18.13 11.64 22.41
C ASP A 26 17.05 12.57 21.82
N GLN A 27 15.77 12.15 21.90
CA GLN A 27 14.60 12.85 21.33
C GLN A 27 14.54 12.89 19.79
N GLN A 28 15.42 12.17 19.08
CA GLN A 28 15.37 12.00 17.62
C GLN A 28 14.72 10.65 17.27
N PRO A 29 13.68 10.63 16.41
CA PRO A 29 13.06 9.38 15.98
C PRO A 29 13.92 8.69 14.90
N PHE A 30 14.04 7.37 14.98
CA PHE A 30 14.59 6.53 13.92
C PHE A 30 13.79 5.23 13.75
N LEU A 31 13.87 4.64 12.57
CA LEU A 31 13.28 3.33 12.31
C LEU A 31 14.24 2.23 12.79
N SER A 32 13.82 1.45 13.78
CA SER A 32 14.53 0.27 14.27
C SER A 32 14.02 -0.97 13.55
N VAL A 33 14.90 -1.76 12.95
CA VAL A 33 14.58 -3.03 12.27
C VAL A 33 15.56 -4.08 12.78
N HIS A 34 15.04 -5.18 13.35
CA HIS A 34 15.87 -6.20 14.01
C HIS A 34 16.79 -5.62 15.10
N GLY A 35 16.30 -4.61 15.84
CA GLY A 35 17.03 -3.94 16.92
C GLY A 35 18.19 -3.06 16.46
N GLN A 36 18.24 -2.68 15.19
CA GLN A 36 19.28 -1.83 14.62
C GLN A 36 18.67 -0.61 13.90
N PRO A 37 19.31 0.58 13.93
CA PRO A 37 18.89 1.70 13.11
C PRO A 37 18.88 1.35 11.62
N PHE A 38 17.79 1.68 10.93
CA PHE A 38 17.58 1.35 9.53
C PHE A 38 17.16 2.57 8.73
N ILE A 39 17.95 2.93 7.72
CA ILE A 39 17.58 3.95 6.74
C ILE A 39 16.94 3.25 5.55
N VAL A 40 15.71 3.63 5.22
CA VAL A 40 14.98 3.09 4.08
C VAL A 40 15.54 3.71 2.79
N MET A 41 16.30 2.92 2.02
CA MET A 41 16.72 3.26 0.66
C MET A 41 15.89 2.42 -0.29
N SER A 42 14.71 2.93 -0.62
CA SER A 42 13.69 2.22 -1.39
C SER A 42 13.58 2.75 -2.82
N ILE A 43 13.30 1.84 -3.74
CA ILE A 43 12.73 2.17 -5.05
C ILE A 43 11.24 1.84 -4.98
N GLU A 44 10.40 2.79 -5.36
CA GLU A 44 8.97 2.55 -5.50
C GLU A 44 8.70 1.88 -6.85
N ASP A 45 7.97 0.77 -6.82
CA ASP A 45 7.39 0.27 -8.07
C ASP A 45 6.22 1.14 -8.49
N HIS A 46 6.10 1.34 -9.78
CA HIS A 46 4.98 2.11 -10.31
C HIS A 46 3.70 1.25 -10.42
N ARG A 47 3.83 -0.09 -10.39
CA ARG A 47 2.75 -1.08 -10.63
C ARG A 47 3.14 -2.50 -10.18
N THR A 48 3.38 -2.77 -8.90
CA THR A 48 3.88 -4.09 -8.43
C THR A 48 3.09 -5.25 -8.98
N THR A 49 1.78 -5.05 -9.11
CA THR A 49 0.83 -6.06 -9.54
C THR A 49 0.38 -5.74 -10.96
N GLY A 50 0.53 -6.70 -11.85
CA GLY A 50 -0.02 -6.61 -13.20
C GLY A 50 -1.55 -6.49 -13.19
N PHE A 51 -2.14 -6.27 -14.37
CA PHE A 51 -3.60 -6.21 -14.52
C PHE A 51 -4.32 -7.49 -14.05
N ASN A 52 -3.58 -8.61 -13.92
CA ASN A 52 -4.07 -9.89 -13.47
C ASN A 52 -3.74 -10.23 -12.00
N GLY A 53 -3.03 -9.34 -11.28
CA GLY A 53 -2.62 -9.54 -9.88
C GLY A 53 -1.19 -10.06 -9.67
N ASP A 54 -0.48 -10.44 -10.73
CA ASP A 54 0.86 -11.03 -10.64
C ASP A 54 1.95 -10.04 -10.21
N VAL A 55 2.87 -10.47 -9.36
CA VAL A 55 4.02 -9.68 -8.93
C VAL A 55 5.04 -9.52 -10.06
N ARG A 56 5.44 -8.27 -10.31
CA ARG A 56 6.40 -7.90 -11.34
C ARG A 56 7.83 -7.92 -10.82
N GLU A 57 8.42 -9.12 -10.81
CA GLU A 57 9.75 -9.39 -10.28
C GLU A 57 10.86 -8.47 -10.86
N GLU A 58 10.68 -7.93 -12.08
CA GLU A 58 11.67 -7.03 -12.69
C GLU A 58 11.96 -5.77 -11.87
N TYR A 59 10.99 -5.27 -11.10
CA TYR A 59 11.18 -4.10 -10.24
C TYR A 59 12.06 -4.44 -9.02
N PHE A 60 11.89 -5.62 -8.44
CA PHE A 60 12.72 -6.11 -7.33
C PHE A 60 14.17 -6.28 -7.78
N LYS A 61 14.36 -6.91 -8.94
CA LYS A 61 15.68 -7.04 -9.56
C LYS A 61 16.33 -5.66 -9.80
N THR A 62 15.57 -4.72 -10.36
CA THR A 62 16.06 -3.36 -10.64
C THR A 62 16.42 -2.62 -9.35
N ALA A 63 15.58 -2.70 -8.31
CA ALA A 63 15.85 -2.11 -7.02
C ALA A 63 17.17 -2.63 -6.44
N LYS A 64 17.41 -3.95 -6.48
CA LYS A 64 18.67 -4.53 -6.02
C LYS A 64 19.87 -4.09 -6.86
N GLN A 65 19.71 -3.97 -8.19
CA GLN A 65 20.76 -3.46 -9.09
C GLN A 65 21.13 -1.99 -8.81
N LEU A 66 20.17 -1.20 -8.31
CA LEU A 66 20.38 0.18 -7.88
C LEU A 66 20.84 0.29 -6.41
N CYS A 67 21.26 -0.82 -5.80
CA CYS A 67 21.72 -0.89 -4.42
C CYS A 67 20.67 -0.49 -3.37
N ALA A 68 19.39 -0.58 -3.69
CA ALA A 68 18.31 -0.37 -2.72
C ALA A 68 18.35 -1.48 -1.65
N ASN A 69 17.97 -1.14 -0.42
CA ASN A 69 17.79 -2.11 0.68
C ASN A 69 16.32 -2.44 0.94
N ALA A 70 15.42 -1.73 0.27
CA ALA A 70 13.99 -1.93 0.34
C ALA A 70 13.33 -1.69 -1.03
N ILE A 71 12.10 -2.15 -1.16
CA ILE A 71 11.20 -1.82 -2.27
C ILE A 71 9.87 -1.34 -1.71
N THR A 72 9.32 -0.29 -2.30
CA THR A 72 7.98 0.20 -1.97
C THR A 72 7.01 -0.38 -2.97
N VAL A 73 6.08 -1.16 -2.44
CA VAL A 73 5.16 -2.02 -3.19
C VAL A 73 3.77 -1.42 -3.19
N THR A 74 3.30 -0.98 -4.35
CA THR A 74 1.93 -0.49 -4.53
C THR A 74 0.92 -1.63 -4.37
N PHE A 75 -0.08 -1.45 -3.50
CA PHE A 75 -1.01 -2.51 -3.12
C PHE A 75 -2.45 -2.01 -3.14
N ARG A 76 -3.22 -2.44 -4.15
CA ARG A 76 -4.61 -2.00 -4.33
C ARG A 76 -5.57 -2.89 -3.58
N TRP A 77 -6.54 -2.26 -2.90
CA TRP A 77 -7.61 -2.96 -2.22
C TRP A 77 -8.41 -3.86 -3.17
N SER A 78 -8.72 -3.39 -4.38
CA SER A 78 -9.49 -4.17 -5.37
C SER A 78 -8.86 -5.50 -5.80
N TYR A 79 -7.54 -5.68 -5.66
CA TYR A 79 -6.89 -6.96 -5.91
C TYR A 79 -6.89 -7.88 -4.70
N PHE A 80 -6.86 -7.29 -3.50
CA PHE A 80 -6.88 -8.02 -2.24
C PHE A 80 -8.28 -8.52 -1.89
N GLU A 81 -9.33 -7.75 -2.19
CA GLU A 81 -10.72 -8.07 -1.85
C GLU A 81 -11.62 -7.80 -3.06
N LYS A 82 -11.65 -8.73 -4.01
CA LYS A 82 -12.45 -8.57 -5.25
C LYS A 82 -13.96 -8.61 -4.98
N LYS A 83 -14.37 -9.34 -3.95
CA LYS A 83 -15.75 -9.45 -3.46
C LYS A 83 -15.72 -9.24 -1.95
N GLU A 84 -16.76 -8.63 -1.42
CA GLU A 84 -16.87 -8.33 0.02
C GLU A 84 -16.62 -9.58 0.87
N GLY A 85 -15.67 -9.47 1.81
CA GLY A 85 -15.25 -10.54 2.71
C GLY A 85 -14.41 -11.65 2.07
N GLN A 86 -14.08 -11.57 0.77
CA GLN A 86 -13.30 -12.58 0.06
C GLN A 86 -11.88 -12.08 -0.25
N TYR A 87 -10.95 -12.40 0.65
CA TYR A 87 -9.57 -11.95 0.58
C TYR A 87 -8.66 -12.90 -0.22
N ASP A 88 -8.01 -12.37 -1.25
CA ASP A 88 -6.92 -13.03 -1.96
C ASP A 88 -5.57 -12.61 -1.37
N THR A 89 -5.01 -13.48 -0.52
CA THR A 89 -3.73 -13.25 0.17
C THR A 89 -2.52 -13.73 -0.63
N THR A 90 -2.71 -14.34 -1.81
CA THR A 90 -1.61 -14.88 -2.63
C THR A 90 -0.60 -13.80 -3.01
N ILE A 91 -1.11 -12.65 -3.43
CA ILE A 91 -0.37 -11.43 -3.76
C ILE A 91 0.63 -11.00 -2.67
N LEU A 92 0.27 -11.06 -1.38
CA LEU A 92 1.16 -10.73 -0.27
C LEU A 92 2.26 -11.79 -0.08
N ARG A 93 1.93 -13.06 -0.28
CA ARG A 93 2.92 -14.15 -0.22
C ARG A 93 3.92 -14.01 -1.34
N ASP A 94 3.47 -13.71 -2.56
CA ASP A 94 4.33 -13.56 -3.72
C ASP A 94 5.25 -12.34 -3.59
N ILE A 95 4.74 -11.22 -3.06
CA ILE A 95 5.56 -10.05 -2.72
C ILE A 95 6.65 -10.45 -1.74
N LYS A 96 6.31 -11.17 -0.66
CA LYS A 96 7.27 -11.60 0.35
C LYS A 96 8.34 -12.52 -0.24
N ILE A 97 7.92 -13.57 -0.97
CA ILE A 97 8.84 -14.54 -1.59
C ILE A 97 9.81 -13.83 -2.54
N THR A 98 9.29 -12.89 -3.34
CA THR A 98 10.11 -12.12 -4.29
C THR A 98 11.06 -11.19 -3.56
N ALA A 99 10.61 -10.49 -2.51
CA ALA A 99 11.47 -9.64 -1.69
C ALA A 99 12.61 -10.41 -1.03
N ASP A 100 12.30 -11.58 -0.44
CA ASP A 100 13.29 -12.46 0.18
C ASP A 100 14.31 -12.95 -0.85
N LYS A 101 13.87 -13.33 -2.06
CA LYS A 101 14.74 -13.77 -3.16
C LYS A 101 15.76 -12.70 -3.59
N HIS A 102 15.38 -11.42 -3.51
CA HIS A 102 16.25 -10.29 -3.88
C HIS A 102 16.92 -9.63 -2.68
N ASP A 103 16.76 -10.17 -1.47
CA ASP A 103 17.27 -9.60 -0.22
C ASP A 103 16.89 -8.11 -0.09
N LEU A 104 15.58 -7.86 -0.13
CA LEU A 104 14.96 -6.54 0.01
C LEU A 104 13.97 -6.55 1.18
N LYS A 105 13.92 -5.45 1.94
CA LYS A 105 12.78 -5.18 2.82
C LYS A 105 11.61 -4.64 2.00
N VAL A 106 10.39 -4.75 2.52
CA VAL A 106 9.18 -4.28 1.83
C VAL A 106 8.51 -3.17 2.61
N VAL A 107 8.17 -2.09 1.91
CA VAL A 107 7.23 -1.07 2.37
C VAL A 107 5.95 -1.25 1.56
N ILE A 108 4.83 -1.59 2.19
CA ILE A 108 3.55 -1.70 1.49
C ILE A 108 2.91 -0.31 1.41
N LEU A 109 2.63 0.15 0.18
CA LEU A 109 1.88 1.35 -0.11
C LEU A 109 0.42 0.98 -0.40
N TRP A 110 -0.41 1.07 0.64
CA TRP A 110 -1.84 0.73 0.59
C TRP A 110 -2.65 1.77 -0.19
N PHE A 111 -3.15 1.37 -1.35
CA PHE A 111 -4.13 2.10 -2.16
C PHE A 111 -5.53 1.57 -1.85
N GLY A 112 -6.14 2.14 -0.82
CA GLY A 112 -7.50 1.84 -0.39
C GLY A 112 -8.52 2.79 -1.03
N SER A 113 -9.16 3.60 -0.19
CA SER A 113 -10.15 4.60 -0.59
C SER A 113 -9.57 5.77 -1.40
N ASN A 114 -8.25 6.00 -1.32
CA ASN A 114 -7.61 7.13 -1.99
C ASN A 114 -6.30 6.71 -2.64
N LEU A 115 -6.19 7.03 -3.93
CA LEU A 115 -4.97 7.01 -4.71
C LEU A 115 -4.83 8.38 -5.40
N GLY A 116 -4.10 9.28 -4.77
CA GLY A 116 -3.88 10.64 -5.30
C GLY A 116 -5.19 11.40 -5.57
N GLY A 117 -6.15 11.30 -4.66
CA GLY A 117 -7.48 11.92 -4.79
C GLY A 117 -8.52 11.11 -5.56
N HIS A 118 -8.16 9.94 -6.09
CA HIS A 118 -9.06 9.08 -6.86
C HIS A 118 -9.41 7.80 -6.10
N GLY A 119 -10.66 7.33 -6.23
CA GLY A 119 -11.14 6.10 -5.59
C GLY A 119 -10.82 4.80 -6.36
N ASN A 120 -10.18 4.86 -7.52
CA ASN A 120 -10.01 3.75 -8.48
C ASN A 120 -9.17 2.55 -7.97
N SER A 121 -8.83 2.51 -6.69
CA SER A 121 -8.13 1.39 -6.05
C SER A 121 -9.03 0.59 -5.10
N ALA A 122 -10.21 1.10 -4.76
CA ALA A 122 -11.22 0.36 -4.01
C ALA A 122 -11.91 -0.71 -4.88
N PRO A 123 -12.44 -1.79 -4.29
CA PRO A 123 -13.22 -2.80 -4.99
C PRO A 123 -14.49 -2.25 -5.65
N GLU A 124 -14.97 -2.91 -6.71
CA GLU A 124 -16.19 -2.50 -7.43
C GLU A 124 -17.42 -2.42 -6.51
N PHE A 125 -17.58 -3.36 -5.57
CA PHE A 125 -18.71 -3.34 -4.63
C PHE A 125 -18.71 -2.12 -3.69
N ILE A 126 -17.56 -1.49 -3.46
CA ILE A 126 -17.46 -0.21 -2.73
C ILE A 126 -17.82 0.95 -3.67
N LEU A 127 -17.28 0.92 -4.89
CA LEU A 127 -17.43 2.00 -5.86
C LEU A 127 -18.86 2.12 -6.40
N ASP A 128 -19.57 1.00 -6.50
CA ASP A 128 -20.94 0.91 -7.01
C ASP A 128 -21.99 1.21 -5.93
N ASP A 129 -21.62 1.21 -4.64
CA ASP A 129 -22.51 1.55 -3.52
C ASP A 129 -22.27 2.98 -3.02
N SER A 130 -22.82 3.95 -3.75
CA SER A 130 -22.75 5.36 -3.38
C SER A 130 -23.70 5.77 -2.25
N ILE A 131 -24.50 4.83 -1.71
CA ILE A 131 -25.41 5.07 -0.60
C ILE A 131 -24.66 4.82 0.71
N THR A 132 -23.96 3.71 0.81
CA THR A 132 -23.13 3.36 1.96
C THR A 132 -21.78 4.07 1.90
N TYR A 133 -21.14 4.14 0.73
CA TYR A 133 -19.83 4.78 0.52
C TYR A 133 -19.97 6.07 -0.27
N ILE A 134 -20.41 7.13 0.42
CA ILE A 134 -20.71 8.42 -0.18
C ILE A 134 -19.42 9.07 -0.73
N PRO A 135 -19.32 9.34 -2.05
CA PRO A 135 -18.17 10.05 -2.59
C PRO A 135 -18.21 11.52 -2.17
N TYR A 136 -17.05 12.17 -2.10
CA TYR A 136 -17.01 13.61 -1.89
C TYR A 136 -17.75 14.34 -3.03
N THR A 137 -18.76 15.12 -2.66
CA THR A 137 -19.46 16.05 -3.56
C THR A 137 -19.01 17.47 -3.30
N ARG A 138 -18.66 18.21 -4.37
CA ARG A 138 -18.38 19.64 -4.26
C ARG A 138 -19.65 20.41 -3.88
N ARG A 139 -19.46 21.64 -3.38
CA ARG A 139 -20.55 22.54 -2.95
C ARG A 139 -21.52 22.89 -4.07
N ASP A 140 -21.04 22.91 -5.31
CA ASP A 140 -21.83 23.10 -6.54
C ASP A 140 -22.53 21.82 -7.01
N LYS A 141 -22.46 20.74 -6.21
CA LYS A 141 -23.00 19.41 -6.53
C LYS A 141 -22.41 18.79 -7.80
N SER A 142 -21.29 19.32 -8.30
CA SER A 142 -20.52 18.62 -9.32
C SER A 142 -19.87 17.39 -8.71
N PHE A 143 -20.08 16.24 -9.37
CA PHE A 143 -19.37 15.01 -9.05
C PHE A 143 -18.06 15.02 -9.84
N ALA A 144 -16.95 14.83 -9.12
CA ALA A 144 -15.72 14.38 -9.74
C ALA A 144 -15.83 12.86 -9.95
N THR A 145 -16.50 12.41 -11.02
CA THR A 145 -16.53 11.00 -11.40
C THR A 145 -16.02 10.80 -12.82
N ARG A 146 -15.27 9.72 -13.02
CA ARG A 146 -14.75 9.30 -14.31
C ARG A 146 -15.81 8.46 -15.03
N ILE A 147 -16.39 8.96 -16.12
CA ILE A 147 -17.27 8.15 -16.99
C ILE A 147 -16.40 7.19 -17.81
N HIS A 148 -16.59 5.88 -17.67
CA HIS A 148 -16.05 4.89 -18.60
C HIS A 148 -16.97 4.80 -19.84
N GLY A 149 -16.42 4.99 -21.04
CA GLY A 149 -17.14 4.78 -22.30
C GLY A 149 -16.82 5.77 -23.43
N LEU A 150 -16.22 6.92 -23.12
CA LEU A 150 -15.75 7.86 -24.14
C LEU A 150 -14.27 7.62 -24.44
N ARG A 151 -13.90 7.65 -25.72
CA ARG A 151 -12.58 7.33 -26.30
C ARG A 151 -11.41 8.22 -25.82
N THR A 152 -11.59 8.99 -24.74
CA THR A 152 -10.63 9.95 -24.20
C THR A 152 -10.34 9.65 -22.73
N ASN A 153 -9.06 9.46 -22.39
CA ASN A 153 -8.57 9.40 -21.00
C ASN A 153 -8.59 10.80 -20.36
N ARG A 154 -9.77 11.43 -20.25
CA ARG A 154 -9.94 12.70 -19.53
C ARG A 154 -10.86 12.50 -18.33
N ILE A 155 -10.47 13.09 -17.20
CA ILE A 155 -11.36 13.27 -16.04
C ILE A 155 -12.35 14.37 -16.44
N TYR A 156 -13.63 14.02 -16.52
CA TYR A 156 -14.69 15.01 -16.72
C TYR A 156 -15.38 15.24 -15.39
N CYS A 157 -15.43 16.50 -14.97
CA CYS A 157 -16.30 16.93 -13.88
C CYS A 157 -17.68 17.18 -14.50
N TYR A 158 -18.69 16.39 -14.14
CA TYR A 158 -20.07 16.71 -14.51
C TYR A 158 -20.77 17.33 -13.30
N SER A 159 -21.33 18.52 -13.52
CA SER A 159 -22.37 19.07 -12.67
C SER A 159 -23.71 18.48 -13.12
N PHE A 160 -24.46 17.88 -12.20
CA PHE A 160 -25.86 17.46 -12.44
C PHE A 160 -26.84 18.64 -12.33
N ASP A 161 -26.34 19.89 -12.34
CA ASP A 161 -27.22 21.05 -12.34
C ASP A 161 -27.81 21.25 -13.75
N ASP A 162 -29.02 20.72 -13.95
CA ASP A 162 -29.85 20.88 -15.15
C ASP A 162 -30.12 22.35 -15.54
N LYS A 163 -29.74 23.31 -14.69
CA LYS A 163 -29.85 24.76 -14.98
C LYS A 163 -28.87 25.26 -16.04
N TYR A 164 -27.79 24.54 -16.33
CA TYR A 164 -26.81 24.96 -17.34
C TYR A 164 -26.55 23.83 -18.34
N LYS A 165 -27.36 23.78 -19.40
CA LYS A 165 -27.05 22.98 -20.58
C LYS A 165 -25.70 23.43 -21.16
N ASN A 166 -24.68 22.60 -21.02
CA ASN A 166 -23.43 22.77 -21.76
C ASN A 166 -23.71 22.50 -23.24
N HIS A 167 -23.54 23.52 -24.09
CA HIS A 167 -23.66 23.42 -25.55
C HIS A 167 -22.33 22.97 -26.19
N LEU A 168 -21.79 21.83 -25.75
CA LEU A 168 -20.67 21.16 -26.40
C LEU A 168 -21.09 19.80 -26.94
#